data_AF-A0A356BZY9-F1
#
_entry.id   AF-A0A356BZY9-F1
#
_cell.length_a   1.000
_cell.length_b   1.000
_cell.length_c   1.000
_cell.angle_alpha   90.00
_cell.angle_beta   90.00
_cell.angle_gamma   90.00
#
_symmetry.space_group_name_H-M   'P 1'
#
loop_
_entity.id
_entity.type
_entity.pdbx_description
1 polymer ?
#
loop_
_entity_poly.entity_id
_entity_poly.type
_entity_poly.pdbx_seq_one_letter_code
_entity_poly.pdbx_strand_id
1 'polypeptide(L)'
;KYTRYATVVLAVVQAVGTTAMARAWGVVSNPNFFGLTLITLTLTAGTMFTVWLGEKISEKGIGNGISLLIFVNIVAAMPTQYINAFRAVGAGGLHVVSLIVYFLITIFVIAAVVLITRGERKVPVQYAKRVVGRKVYGGQSTHIPLKVNQAGVIPVIFASSVLTFPLTLAQFIPAVEAINRWVGYGTFGYNLLYVILVIFFTYFYTAVTFNPVEVATNMKKNGGYIPGLRPGKPTSDYL
;
A
#
# COMPACT_ATOMS: atom_id res chain seq x y z
N LYS A 1 11.58 6.05 15.61
CA LYS A 1 11.42 6.07 17.09
C LYS A 1 10.10 6.72 17.49
N TYR A 2 9.84 7.99 17.15
CA TYR A 2 8.54 8.65 17.39
C TYR A 2 7.34 7.93 16.80
N THR A 3 7.46 7.42 15.58
CA THR A 3 6.41 6.61 14.92
C THR A 3 6.03 5.39 15.74
N ARG A 4 6.99 4.74 16.40
CA ARG A 4 6.76 3.54 17.20
C ARG A 4 5.96 3.86 18.48
N TYR A 5 6.31 4.96 19.15
CA TYR A 5 5.55 5.42 20.31
C TYR A 5 4.13 5.84 19.93
N ALA A 6 3.97 6.52 18.79
CA ALA A 6 2.66 6.84 18.24
C ALA A 6 1.84 5.58 17.93
N THR A 7 2.45 4.54 17.35
CA THR A 7 1.78 3.26 17.10
C THR A 7 1.28 2.59 18.37
N VAL A 8 2.05 2.63 19.47
CA VAL A 8 1.61 2.09 20.77
C VAL A 8 0.35 2.81 21.26
N VAL A 9 0.35 4.14 21.23
CA VAL A 9 -0.80 4.95 21.66
C VAL A 9 -2.02 4.65 20.80
N LEU A 10 -1.84 4.60 19.47
CA LEU A 10 -2.93 4.26 18.54
C LEU A 10 -3.46 2.84 18.78
N ALA A 11 -2.58 1.86 19.04
CA ALA A 11 -2.98 0.49 19.33
C ALA A 11 -3.81 0.40 20.62
N VAL A 12 -3.43 1.13 21.67
CA VAL A 12 -4.22 1.18 22.92
C VAL A 12 -5.60 1.80 22.66
N VAL A 13 -5.65 2.96 21.99
CA VAL A 13 -6.92 3.64 21.69
C VAL A 13 -7.84 2.74 20.86
N GLN A 14 -7.30 2.09 19.82
CA GLN A 14 -8.06 1.18 18.97
C GLN A 14 -8.48 -0.09 19.72
N ALA A 15 -7.65 -0.63 20.60
CA ALA A 15 -7.96 -1.80 21.43
C ALA A 15 -9.08 -1.50 22.44
N VAL A 16 -9.03 -0.35 23.12
CA VAL A 16 -10.11 0.11 24.02
C VAL A 16 -11.40 0.23 23.23
N GLY A 17 -11.34 0.88 22.07
CA GLY A 17 -12.49 1.08 21.21
C GLY A 17 -13.11 -0.25 20.75
N THR A 18 -12.30 -1.17 20.25
CA THR A 18 -12.76 -2.48 19.79
C THR A 18 -13.37 -3.29 20.93
N THR A 19 -12.79 -3.20 22.13
CA THR A 19 -13.30 -3.87 23.33
C THR A 19 -14.65 -3.29 23.77
N ALA A 20 -14.83 -1.97 23.68
CA ALA A 20 -16.10 -1.32 23.96
C ALA A 20 -17.21 -1.74 22.97
N MET A 21 -16.89 -1.91 21.68
CA MET A 21 -17.83 -2.44 20.70
C MET A 21 -18.16 -3.91 20.94
N ALA A 22 -17.16 -4.75 21.24
CA ALA A 22 -17.38 -6.16 21.54
C ALA A 22 -18.33 -6.34 22.75
N ARG A 23 -18.26 -5.43 23.72
CA ARG A 23 -19.23 -5.34 24.81
C ARG A 23 -20.63 -4.96 24.32
N ALA A 24 -20.74 -3.94 23.46
CA ALA A 24 -22.04 -3.49 22.92
C ALA A 24 -22.74 -4.57 22.07
N TRP A 25 -21.98 -5.43 21.39
CA TRP A 25 -22.50 -6.55 20.61
C TRP A 25 -22.80 -7.83 21.42
N GLY A 26 -22.60 -7.80 22.74
CA GLY A 26 -22.90 -8.94 23.61
C GLY A 26 -21.97 -10.14 23.46
N VAL A 27 -20.81 -9.96 22.80
CA VAL A 27 -19.82 -11.03 22.57
C VAL A 27 -19.04 -11.36 23.84
N VAL A 28 -18.97 -10.42 24.79
CA VAL A 28 -18.22 -10.58 26.05
C VAL A 28 -19.10 -11.26 27.10
N SER A 29 -18.76 -12.51 27.43
CA SER A 29 -19.53 -13.35 28.36
C SER A 29 -19.65 -12.79 29.78
N ASN A 30 -18.71 -11.96 30.22
CA ASN A 30 -18.73 -11.26 31.52
C ASN A 30 -17.99 -9.90 31.42
N PRO A 31 -18.68 -8.77 31.25
CA PRO A 31 -18.05 -7.45 31.08
C PRO A 31 -17.59 -6.84 32.42
N ASN A 32 -16.69 -7.54 33.13
CA ASN A 32 -16.06 -7.00 34.33
C ASN A 32 -14.90 -6.05 33.97
N PHE A 33 -14.60 -5.05 34.81
CA PHE A 33 -13.51 -4.08 34.56
C PHE A 33 -12.16 -4.77 34.31
N PHE A 34 -11.88 -5.83 35.07
CA PHE A 34 -10.71 -6.67 34.89
C PHE A 34 -10.68 -7.37 33.53
N GLY A 35 -11.82 -7.91 33.06
CA GLY A 35 -11.93 -8.60 31.77
C GLY A 35 -11.73 -7.66 30.58
N LEU A 36 -12.31 -6.46 30.63
CA LEU A 36 -12.16 -5.45 29.56
C LEU A 36 -10.71 -4.93 29.48
N THR A 37 -10.07 -4.72 30.63
CA THR A 37 -8.66 -4.31 30.69
C THR A 37 -7.75 -5.41 30.15
N LEU A 38 -8.02 -6.67 30.50
CA LEU A 38 -7.27 -7.82 30.00
C LEU A 38 -7.38 -7.93 28.47
N ILE A 39 -8.58 -7.86 27.90
CA ILE A 39 -8.79 -7.91 26.45
C ILE A 39 -8.03 -6.77 25.75
N THR A 40 -8.13 -5.55 26.28
CA THR A 40 -7.44 -4.38 25.72
C THR A 40 -5.91 -4.57 25.73
N LEU A 41 -5.35 -5.06 26.84
CA LEU A 41 -3.92 -5.33 26.96
C LEU A 41 -3.48 -6.44 26.00
N THR A 42 -4.24 -7.53 25.88
CA THR A 42 -3.92 -8.63 24.96
C THR A 42 -3.95 -8.17 23.50
N LEU A 43 -4.96 -7.38 23.09
CA LEU A 43 -5.03 -6.80 21.74
C LEU A 43 -3.87 -5.85 21.45
N THR A 44 -3.53 -4.99 22.41
CA THR A 44 -2.40 -4.06 22.30
C THR A 44 -1.08 -4.82 22.18
N ALA A 45 -0.85 -5.82 23.05
CA ALA A 45 0.34 -6.66 23.04
C ALA A 45 0.47 -7.45 21.73
N GLY A 46 -0.63 -8.03 21.24
CA GLY A 46 -0.67 -8.73 19.95
C GLY A 46 -0.32 -7.80 18.78
N THR A 47 -0.88 -6.60 18.76
CA THR A 47 -0.58 -5.59 17.72
C THR A 47 0.90 -5.19 17.75
N MET A 48 1.46 -4.93 18.94
CA MET A 48 2.88 -4.58 19.09
C MET A 48 3.81 -5.74 18.73
N PHE A 49 3.40 -6.98 19.02
CA PHE A 49 4.12 -8.16 18.58
C PHE A 49 4.14 -8.26 17.05
N THR A 50 3.02 -8.01 16.37
CA THR A 50 2.94 -7.98 14.90
C THR A 50 3.82 -6.89 14.31
N VAL A 51 3.86 -5.69 14.90
CA VAL A 51 4.75 -4.60 14.47
C VAL A 51 6.22 -5.01 14.62
N TRP A 52 6.60 -5.57 15.77
CA TRP A 52 7.95 -6.08 16.01
C TRP A 52 8.33 -7.18 15.00
N LEU A 53 7.42 -8.10 14.72
CA LEU A 53 7.63 -9.16 13.72
C LEU A 53 7.84 -8.56 12.32
N GLY A 54 7.06 -7.56 11.94
CA GLY A 54 7.21 -6.87 10.65
C GLY A 54 8.56 -6.16 10.52
N GLU A 55 9.05 -5.54 11.58
CA GLU A 55 10.40 -4.95 11.61
C GLU A 55 11.48 -6.03 11.49
N LYS A 56 11.34 -7.16 12.18
CA LYS A 56 12.29 -8.29 12.07
C LYS A 56 12.31 -8.92 10.67
N ILE A 57 11.18 -8.99 9.98
CA ILE A 57 11.12 -9.43 8.58
C ILE A 57 11.87 -8.44 7.68
N SER A 58 11.68 -7.14 7.93
CA SER A 58 12.36 -6.08 7.17
C SER A 58 13.88 -6.11 7.36
N GLU A 59 14.35 -6.31 8.60
CA GLU A 59 15.78 -6.45 8.92
C GLU A 59 16.43 -7.66 8.24
N LYS A 60 15.68 -8.76 8.06
CA LYS A 60 16.15 -9.98 7.37
C LYS A 60 16.07 -9.90 5.85
N GLY A 61 15.65 -8.76 5.29
CA GLY A 61 15.82 -8.44 3.86
C GLY A 61 14.72 -8.93 2.91
N ILE A 62 13.60 -9.49 3.39
CA ILE A 62 12.50 -9.95 2.52
C ILE A 62 11.51 -8.79 2.23
N GLY A 63 12.04 -7.66 1.72
CA GLY A 63 11.25 -6.47 1.41
C GLY A 63 10.70 -5.73 2.64
N ASN A 64 9.54 -5.07 2.50
CA ASN A 64 8.88 -4.35 3.60
C ASN A 64 8.00 -5.32 4.41
N GLY A 65 8.43 -5.64 5.63
CA GLY A 65 7.78 -6.65 6.46
C GLY A 65 6.37 -6.28 6.92
N ILE A 66 6.05 -4.99 7.12
CA ILE A 66 4.67 -4.57 7.46
C ILE A 66 3.73 -4.84 6.27
N SER A 67 4.17 -4.51 5.05
CA SER A 67 3.39 -4.79 3.84
C SER A 67 3.22 -6.30 3.61
N LEU A 68 4.24 -7.09 3.93
CA LEU A 68 4.19 -8.55 3.80
C LEU A 68 3.21 -9.18 4.78
N LEU A 69 3.12 -8.68 6.02
CA LEU A 69 2.13 -9.14 6.99
C LEU A 69 0.69 -8.87 6.54
N ILE A 70 0.43 -7.68 5.99
CA ILE A 70 -0.88 -7.34 5.40
C ILE A 70 -1.19 -8.29 4.23
N PHE A 71 -0.22 -8.52 3.34
CA PHE A 71 -0.36 -9.43 2.22
C PHE A 71 -0.72 -10.85 2.68
N VAL A 72 0.02 -11.41 3.64
CA VAL A 72 -0.24 -12.74 4.18
C VAL A 72 -1.64 -12.82 4.79
N ASN A 73 -2.08 -11.79 5.51
CA ASN A 73 -3.42 -11.75 6.10
C ASN A 73 -4.53 -11.79 5.04
N ILE A 74 -4.40 -10.99 3.97
CA ILE A 74 -5.36 -10.97 2.86
C ILE A 74 -5.39 -12.33 2.15
N VAL A 75 -4.21 -12.89 1.85
CA VAL A 75 -4.11 -14.19 1.16
C VAL A 75 -4.64 -15.33 2.02
N ALA A 76 -4.43 -15.30 3.34
CA ALA A 76 -4.95 -16.30 4.26
C ALA A 76 -6.49 -16.34 4.30
N ALA A 77 -7.16 -15.22 4.05
CA ALA A 77 -8.62 -15.15 4.00
C ALA A 77 -9.21 -15.63 2.66
N MET A 78 -8.44 -15.60 1.57
CA MET A 78 -8.92 -15.94 0.22
C MET A 78 -9.51 -17.35 0.12
N PRO A 79 -8.87 -18.44 0.62
CA PRO A 79 -9.41 -19.79 0.50
C PRO A 79 -10.81 -19.92 1.12
N THR A 80 -11.00 -19.35 2.31
CA THR A 80 -12.29 -19.36 3.00
C THR A 80 -13.35 -18.59 2.22
N GLN A 81 -12.99 -17.44 1.63
CA GLN A 81 -13.90 -16.68 0.78
C GLN A 81 -14.32 -17.46 -0.46
N TYR A 82 -13.39 -18.14 -1.14
CA TYR A 82 -13.72 -18.97 -2.29
C TYR A 82 -14.61 -20.15 -1.92
N ILE A 83 -14.31 -20.88 -0.84
CA ILE A 83 -15.14 -22.00 -0.36
C ILE A 83 -16.57 -21.52 -0.05
N ASN A 84 -16.71 -20.37 0.61
CA ASN A 84 -18.02 -19.79 0.91
C ASN A 84 -18.77 -19.38 -0.36
N ALA A 85 -18.08 -18.82 -1.36
CA ALA A 85 -18.66 -18.50 -2.66
C ALA A 85 -19.17 -19.76 -3.40
N PHE A 86 -18.40 -20.85 -3.40
CA PHE A 86 -18.83 -22.12 -3.99
C PHE A 86 -20.03 -22.73 -3.28
N ARG A 87 -20.06 -22.69 -1.93
CA ARG A 87 -21.21 -23.17 -1.15
C ARG A 87 -22.47 -22.36 -1.42
N ALA A 88 -22.34 -21.05 -1.56
CA ALA A 88 -23.47 -20.16 -1.87
C ALA A 88 -24.08 -20.42 -3.26
N VAL A 89 -23.28 -20.85 -4.24
CA VAL A 89 -23.77 -21.34 -5.54
C VAL A 89 -24.53 -22.65 -5.37
N GLY A 90 -24.00 -23.60 -4.60
CA GLY A 90 -24.66 -24.89 -4.34
C GLY A 90 -25.98 -24.75 -3.56
N ALA A 91 -26.12 -23.73 -2.72
CA ALA A 91 -27.34 -23.40 -1.99
C ALA A 91 -28.38 -22.62 -2.83
N GLY A 92 -28.12 -22.35 -4.11
CA GLY A 92 -29.01 -21.59 -4.99
C GLY A 92 -29.00 -20.07 -4.77
N GLY A 93 -28.12 -19.55 -3.91
CA GLY A 93 -28.00 -18.11 -3.62
C GLY A 93 -27.18 -17.32 -4.64
N LEU A 94 -26.38 -17.99 -5.48
CA LEU A 94 -25.56 -17.36 -6.52
C LEU A 94 -25.67 -18.12 -7.84
N HIS A 95 -25.89 -17.38 -8.93
CA HIS A 95 -25.89 -17.94 -10.27
C HIS A 95 -24.47 -18.35 -10.69
N VAL A 96 -24.29 -19.57 -11.21
CA VAL A 96 -22.97 -20.12 -11.63
C VAL A 96 -22.22 -19.16 -12.58
N VAL A 97 -22.95 -18.50 -13.47
CA VAL A 97 -22.40 -17.50 -14.41
C VAL A 97 -21.73 -16.33 -13.67
N SER A 98 -22.31 -15.85 -12.57
CA SER A 98 -21.73 -14.73 -11.80
C SER A 98 -20.40 -15.12 -11.15
N LEU A 99 -20.26 -16.37 -10.73
CA LEU A 99 -19.00 -16.88 -10.15
C LEU A 99 -17.90 -16.95 -11.21
N ILE A 100 -18.22 -17.46 -12.40
CA ILE A 100 -17.27 -17.53 -13.52
C ILE A 100 -16.81 -16.13 -13.93
N VAL A 101 -17.75 -15.19 -14.07
CA VAL A 101 -17.44 -13.79 -14.38
C VAL A 101 -16.55 -13.17 -13.30
N TYR A 102 -16.84 -13.41 -12.02
CA TYR A 102 -16.00 -12.93 -10.91
C TYR A 102 -14.55 -13.45 -11.00
N PHE A 103 -14.36 -14.74 -11.30
CA PHE A 103 -13.02 -15.32 -11.48
C PHE A 103 -12.29 -14.70 -12.69
N LEU A 104 -12.99 -14.54 -13.82
CA LEU A 104 -12.41 -13.93 -15.02
C LEU A 104 -11.99 -12.49 -14.77
N ILE A 105 -12.83 -11.68 -14.11
CA ILE A 105 -12.51 -10.31 -13.74
C ILE A 105 -11.29 -10.28 -12.81
N THR A 106 -11.23 -11.19 -11.82
CA THR A 106 -10.10 -11.26 -10.89
C THR A 106 -8.78 -11.53 -11.63
N ILE A 107 -8.75 -12.51 -12.53
CA ILE A 107 -7.56 -12.81 -13.35
C ILE A 107 -7.19 -11.62 -14.23
N PHE A 108 -8.18 -10.99 -14.88
CA PHE A 108 -7.96 -9.84 -15.73
C PHE A 108 -7.35 -8.66 -14.96
N VAL A 109 -7.88 -8.34 -13.77
CA VAL A 109 -7.36 -7.27 -12.91
C VAL A 109 -5.92 -7.58 -12.48
N ILE A 110 -5.62 -8.83 -12.09
CA ILE A 110 -4.25 -9.23 -11.74
C ILE A 110 -3.31 -9.04 -12.93
N ALA A 111 -3.71 -9.49 -14.12
CA ALA A 111 -2.91 -9.33 -15.33
C ALA A 111 -2.66 -7.86 -15.68
N ALA A 112 -3.69 -7.01 -15.59
CA ALA A 112 -3.59 -5.58 -15.83
C ALA A 112 -2.63 -4.89 -14.83
N VAL A 113 -2.74 -5.23 -13.53
CA VAL A 113 -1.85 -4.69 -12.49
C VAL A 113 -0.40 -5.13 -12.74
N VAL A 114 -0.16 -6.39 -13.10
CA VAL A 114 1.19 -6.91 -13.40
C VAL A 114 1.78 -6.19 -14.62
N LEU A 115 0.99 -5.98 -15.68
CA LEU A 115 1.42 -5.30 -16.89
C LEU A 115 1.86 -3.86 -16.59
N ILE A 116 1.06 -3.11 -15.83
CA ILE A 116 1.37 -1.73 -15.45
C ILE A 116 2.59 -1.69 -14.52
N THR A 117 2.68 -2.60 -13.55
CA THR A 117 3.76 -2.63 -12.56
C THR A 117 5.11 -3.00 -13.18
N ARG A 118 5.11 -3.86 -14.21
CA ARG A 118 6.31 -4.21 -14.98
C ARG A 118 6.61 -3.22 -16.11
N GLY A 119 5.70 -2.30 -16.39
CA GLY A 119 5.91 -1.24 -17.37
C GLY A 119 7.03 -0.30 -16.94
N GLU A 120 8.08 -0.23 -17.77
CA GLU A 120 9.18 0.72 -17.60
C GLU A 120 9.42 1.52 -18.89
N ARG A 121 9.61 2.83 -18.74
CA ARG A 121 10.11 3.73 -19.78
C ARG A 121 11.63 3.73 -19.70
N LYS A 122 12.29 3.25 -20.75
CA LYS A 122 13.75 3.22 -20.85
C LYS A 122 14.27 4.54 -21.37
N VAL A 123 14.92 5.33 -20.52
CA VAL A 123 15.57 6.59 -20.94
C VAL A 123 17.02 6.28 -21.30
N PRO A 124 17.45 6.44 -22.57
CA PRO A 124 18.81 6.12 -22.98
C PRO A 124 19.81 7.12 -22.37
N VAL A 125 20.90 6.59 -21.85
CA VAL A 125 21.99 7.37 -21.26
C VAL A 125 23.31 6.89 -21.85
N GLN A 126 24.18 7.83 -22.18
CA GLN A 126 25.53 7.56 -22.62
C GLN A 126 26.52 8.08 -21.59
N TYR A 127 27.48 7.24 -21.21
CA TYR A 127 28.60 7.66 -20.39
C TYR A 127 29.74 8.13 -21.27
N ALA A 128 30.43 9.19 -20.84
CA ALA A 128 31.57 9.73 -21.56
C ALA A 128 32.62 8.64 -21.81
N LYS A 129 33.01 8.47 -23.08
CA LYS A 129 34.11 7.61 -23.48
C LYS A 129 35.43 8.27 -23.09
N ARG A 130 36.35 7.51 -22.48
CA ARG A 130 37.72 7.98 -22.22
C ARG A 130 38.61 7.46 -23.34
N VAL A 131 39.10 8.35 -24.20
CA VAL A 131 40.07 7.99 -25.23
C VAL A 131 41.46 8.12 -24.62
N VAL A 132 42.22 7.01 -24.57
CA VAL A 132 43.62 7.02 -24.14
C VAL A 132 44.47 6.46 -25.28
N GLY A 133 45.29 7.32 -25.89
CA GLY A 133 46.04 6.96 -27.11
C GLY A 133 45.12 6.69 -28.30
N ARG A 134 45.30 5.55 -28.99
CA ARG A 134 44.46 5.10 -30.12
C ARG A 134 43.30 4.17 -29.71
N LYS A 135 43.16 3.85 -28.42
CA LYS A 135 42.12 2.94 -27.92
C LYS A 135 41.03 3.72 -27.18
N VAL A 136 39.80 3.51 -27.60
CA VAL A 136 38.61 4.05 -26.94
C VAL A 136 38.23 3.10 -25.81
N TYR A 137 38.29 3.57 -24.57
CA TYR A 137 37.81 2.84 -23.40
C TYR A 137 36.46 3.43 -22.96
N GLY A 138 35.47 2.57 -22.78
CA GLY A 138 34.12 2.99 -22.38
C GLY A 138 33.29 3.59 -23.52
N GLY A 139 32.13 4.14 -23.16
CA GLY A 139 31.11 4.58 -24.12
C GLY A 139 29.94 3.60 -24.31
N GLN A 140 29.68 2.73 -23.34
CA GLN A 140 28.53 1.83 -23.41
C GLN A 140 27.24 2.63 -23.24
N SER A 141 26.32 2.50 -24.19
CA SER A 141 24.95 3.00 -24.05
C SER A 141 24.25 2.16 -22.98
N THR A 142 23.73 2.82 -21.95
CA THR A 142 22.84 2.22 -20.97
C THR A 142 21.46 2.87 -21.06
N HIS A 143 20.53 2.42 -20.22
CA HIS A 143 19.28 3.12 -19.99
C HIS A 143 18.97 3.20 -18.51
N ILE A 144 18.28 4.26 -18.11
CA ILE A 144 17.68 4.37 -16.78
C ILE A 144 16.23 3.86 -16.90
N PRO A 145 15.84 2.84 -16.14
CA PRO A 145 14.46 2.37 -16.13
C PRO A 145 13.60 3.30 -15.26
N LEU A 146 12.66 4.01 -15.89
CA LEU A 146 11.62 4.76 -15.20
C LEU A 146 10.36 3.92 -15.15
N LYS A 147 10.06 3.34 -13.98
CA LYS A 147 8.83 2.57 -13.80
C LYS A 147 7.60 3.47 -13.87
N VAL A 148 6.51 2.96 -14.44
CA VAL A 148 5.22 3.67 -14.52
C VAL A 148 4.64 3.94 -13.12
N ASN A 149 4.79 2.99 -12.20
CA ASN A 149 4.44 3.16 -10.79
C ASN A 149 5.66 2.86 -9.91
N GLN A 150 6.31 3.92 -9.41
CA GLN A 150 7.41 3.79 -8.45
C GLN A 150 6.92 3.62 -7.00
N ALA A 151 5.66 3.97 -6.74
CA ALA A 151 5.11 4.04 -5.38
C ALA A 151 4.71 2.68 -4.80
N GLY A 152 4.59 1.65 -5.64
CA GLY A 152 4.23 0.31 -5.21
C GLY A 152 2.86 0.28 -4.54
N VAL A 153 2.77 -0.42 -3.39
CA VAL A 153 1.50 -0.67 -2.67
C VAL A 153 1.23 0.37 -1.56
N ILE A 154 2.23 1.16 -1.18
CA ILE A 154 2.16 2.08 -0.03
C ILE A 154 1.03 3.13 -0.17
N PRO A 155 0.83 3.81 -1.31
CA PRO A 155 -0.25 4.78 -1.47
C PRO A 155 -1.65 4.20 -1.24
N VAL A 156 -1.88 2.98 -1.70
CA VAL A 156 -3.17 2.28 -1.56
C VAL A 156 -3.44 1.99 -0.08
N ILE A 157 -2.42 1.58 0.66
CA ILE A 157 -2.51 1.34 2.11
C ILE A 157 -2.84 2.66 2.84
N PHE A 158 -2.15 3.76 2.50
CA PHE A 158 -2.46 5.06 3.11
C PHE A 158 -3.87 5.55 2.80
N ALA A 159 -4.32 5.43 1.54
CA ALA A 159 -5.68 5.79 1.16
C ALA A 159 -6.72 5.00 1.96
N SER A 160 -6.53 3.69 2.11
CA SER A 160 -7.42 2.84 2.89
C SER A 160 -7.42 3.21 4.38
N SER A 161 -6.24 3.48 4.97
CA SER A 161 -6.12 3.81 6.39
C SER A 161 -6.74 5.17 6.72
N VAL A 162 -6.59 6.15 5.83
CA VAL A 162 -7.18 7.49 5.98
C VAL A 162 -8.71 7.44 5.92
N LEU A 163 -9.29 6.58 5.09
CA LEU A 163 -10.75 6.39 5.04
C LEU A 163 -11.30 5.59 6.21
N THR A 164 -10.58 4.55 6.65
CA THR A 164 -11.01 3.70 7.76
C THR A 164 -10.99 4.45 9.08
N PHE A 165 -10.12 5.44 9.25
CA PHE A 165 -9.97 6.18 10.51
C PHE A 165 -11.26 6.94 10.92
N PRO A 166 -11.85 7.82 10.08
CA PRO A 166 -13.14 8.45 10.40
C PRO A 166 -14.28 7.46 10.59
N LEU A 167 -14.31 6.36 9.81
CA LEU A 167 -15.33 5.33 9.95
C LEU A 167 -15.27 4.63 11.30
N THR A 168 -14.06 4.38 11.80
CA THR A 168 -13.84 3.80 13.13
C THR A 168 -14.28 4.78 14.22
N LEU A 169 -14.00 6.08 14.06
CA LEU A 169 -14.45 7.12 15.00
C LEU A 169 -15.97 7.31 15.00
N ALA A 170 -16.61 7.23 13.83
CA ALA A 170 -18.05 7.37 13.69
C ALA A 170 -18.82 6.25 14.41
N GLN A 171 -18.20 5.10 14.63
CA GLN A 171 -18.78 4.02 15.44
C GLN A 171 -18.80 4.33 16.95
N PHE A 172 -18.02 5.30 17.43
CA PHE A 172 -18.01 5.75 18.84
C PHE A 172 -18.81 7.01 19.10
N ILE A 173 -18.95 7.88 18.09
CA ILE A 173 -19.59 9.18 18.23
C ILE A 173 -20.87 9.20 17.36
N PRO A 174 -22.07 9.05 17.96
CA PRO A 174 -23.34 9.06 17.23
C PRO A 174 -23.58 10.34 16.41
N ALA A 175 -22.97 11.47 16.79
CA ALA A 175 -23.08 12.73 16.08
C ALA A 175 -22.47 12.72 14.64
N VAL A 176 -21.73 11.66 14.28
CA VAL A 176 -21.02 11.52 12.99
C VAL A 176 -21.79 10.59 12.02
N GLU A 177 -22.98 10.13 12.39
CA GLU A 177 -23.78 9.16 11.63
C GLU A 177 -24.15 9.66 10.21
N ALA A 178 -24.28 10.97 10.02
CA ALA A 178 -24.50 11.59 8.71
C ALA A 178 -23.33 11.40 7.73
N ILE A 179 -22.08 11.39 8.25
CA ILE A 179 -20.87 11.11 7.46
C ILE A 179 -20.81 9.62 7.10
N ASN A 180 -21.27 8.74 7.99
CA ASN A 180 -21.29 7.30 7.75
C ASN A 180 -22.28 6.90 6.64
N ARG A 181 -23.34 7.67 6.39
CA ARG A 181 -24.27 7.42 5.26
C ARG A 181 -23.64 7.65 3.89
N TRP A 182 -22.70 8.58 3.77
CA TRP A 182 -22.04 8.93 2.51
C TRP A 182 -20.67 8.26 2.33
N VAL A 183 -19.99 7.93 3.43
CA VAL A 183 -18.63 7.36 3.45
C VAL A 183 -18.63 5.92 3.98
N GLY A 184 -19.78 5.34 4.32
CA GLY A 184 -19.87 3.96 4.77
C GLY A 184 -19.35 2.96 3.74
N TYR A 185 -18.84 1.83 4.22
CA TYR A 185 -18.33 0.77 3.34
C TYR A 185 -19.36 0.37 2.28
N GLY A 186 -18.94 0.33 1.02
CA GLY A 186 -19.80 -0.05 -0.11
C GLY A 186 -20.67 1.08 -0.68
N THR A 187 -20.63 2.28 -0.10
CA THR A 187 -21.32 3.45 -0.68
C THR A 187 -20.56 4.01 -1.88
N PHE A 188 -21.27 4.66 -2.80
CA PHE A 188 -20.65 5.33 -3.95
C PHE A 188 -19.67 6.42 -3.50
N GLY A 189 -20.01 7.17 -2.45
CA GLY A 189 -19.15 8.21 -1.90
C GLY A 189 -17.83 7.66 -1.35
N TYR A 190 -17.86 6.53 -0.62
CA TYR A 190 -16.64 5.84 -0.19
C TYR A 190 -15.75 5.45 -1.38
N ASN A 191 -16.33 4.81 -2.40
CA ASN A 191 -15.57 4.34 -3.56
C ASN A 191 -14.96 5.50 -4.35
N LEU A 192 -15.71 6.58 -4.55
CA LEU A 192 -15.22 7.77 -5.25
C LEU A 192 -14.07 8.42 -4.48
N LEU A 193 -14.25 8.62 -3.17
CA LEU A 193 -13.24 9.24 -2.31
C LEU A 193 -11.99 8.36 -2.19
N TYR A 194 -12.16 7.03 -2.16
CA TYR A 194 -11.06 6.06 -2.21
C TYR A 194 -10.25 6.17 -3.50
N VAL A 195 -10.90 6.22 -4.66
CA VAL A 195 -10.21 6.38 -5.96
C VAL A 195 -9.43 7.70 -5.98
N ILE A 196 -10.04 8.80 -5.53
CA ILE A 196 -9.38 10.12 -5.48
C ILE A 196 -8.16 10.08 -4.57
N LEU A 197 -8.28 9.52 -3.36
CA LEU A 197 -7.18 9.39 -2.41
C LEU A 197 -6.06 8.50 -2.96
N VAL A 198 -6.39 7.39 -3.62
CA VAL A 198 -5.40 6.50 -4.25
C VAL A 198 -4.62 7.25 -5.31
N ILE A 199 -5.28 8.00 -6.20
CA ILE A 199 -4.61 8.81 -7.23
C ILE A 199 -3.73 9.88 -6.57
N PHE A 200 -4.27 10.61 -5.60
CA PHE A 200 -3.55 11.66 -4.87
C PHE A 200 -2.29 11.12 -4.20
N PHE A 201 -2.40 10.07 -3.39
CA PHE A 201 -1.25 9.50 -2.69
C PHE A 201 -0.26 8.84 -3.64
N THR A 202 -0.71 8.28 -4.76
CA THR A 202 0.19 7.70 -5.75
C THR A 202 1.03 8.78 -6.40
N TYR A 203 0.42 9.90 -6.79
CA TYR A 203 1.14 11.05 -7.34
C TYR A 203 2.06 11.70 -6.32
N PHE A 204 1.55 11.97 -5.12
CA PHE A 204 2.32 12.56 -4.03
C PHE A 204 3.53 11.71 -3.66
N TYR A 205 3.35 10.41 -3.46
CA TYR A 205 4.45 9.52 -3.10
C TYR A 205 5.48 9.41 -4.23
N THR A 206 5.05 9.32 -5.49
CA THR A 206 5.96 9.28 -6.65
C THR A 206 6.77 10.58 -6.76
N ALA A 207 6.15 11.75 -6.56
CA ALA A 207 6.84 13.03 -6.61
C ALA A 207 7.87 13.20 -5.49
N VAL A 208 7.63 12.61 -4.31
CA VAL A 208 8.56 12.65 -3.18
C VAL A 208 9.72 11.66 -3.35
N THR A 209 9.47 10.48 -3.91
CA THR A 209 10.52 9.45 -4.07
C THR A 209 11.36 9.63 -5.31
N PHE A 210 10.79 10.13 -6.40
CA PHE A 210 11.51 10.39 -7.64
C PHE A 210 11.84 11.88 -7.74
N ASN A 211 13.09 12.24 -7.44
CA ASN A 211 13.59 13.60 -7.58
C ASN A 211 14.41 13.74 -8.90
N PRO A 212 13.86 14.35 -9.96
CA PRO A 212 14.55 14.48 -11.25
C PRO A 212 15.86 15.26 -11.16
N VAL A 213 15.92 16.24 -10.26
CA VAL A 213 17.10 17.09 -10.06
C VAL A 213 18.26 16.29 -9.48
N GLU A 214 17.97 15.41 -8.52
CA GLU A 214 18.97 14.55 -7.91
C GLU A 214 19.47 13.49 -8.89
N VAL A 215 18.56 12.86 -9.65
CA VAL A 215 18.91 11.90 -10.70
C VAL A 215 19.79 12.54 -11.77
N ALA A 216 19.42 13.73 -12.26
CA ALA A 216 20.21 14.47 -13.24
C ALA A 216 21.59 14.87 -12.70
N THR A 217 21.67 15.26 -11.43
CA THR A 217 22.94 15.63 -10.78
C THR A 217 23.85 14.42 -10.61
N ASN A 218 23.30 13.27 -10.19
CA ASN A 218 24.04 12.02 -10.05
C ASN A 218 24.52 11.50 -11.42
N MET A 219 23.69 11.61 -12.47
CA MET A 219 24.12 11.32 -13.84
C MET A 219 25.30 12.19 -14.27
N LYS A 220 25.22 13.51 -14.04
CA LYS A 220 26.30 14.45 -14.34
C LYS A 220 27.59 14.10 -13.58
N LYS A 221 27.50 13.77 -12.30
CA LYS A 221 28.65 13.34 -11.47
C LYS A 221 29.32 12.07 -12.01
N ASN A 222 28.52 11.13 -12.52
CA ASN A 222 29.00 9.88 -13.10
C ASN A 222 29.44 10.02 -14.57
N GLY A 223 29.51 11.24 -15.12
CA GLY A 223 29.88 11.48 -16.52
C GLY A 223 28.85 10.97 -17.54
N GLY A 224 27.61 10.73 -17.11
CA GLY A 224 26.50 10.30 -17.93
C GLY A 224 25.66 11.48 -18.44
N TYR A 225 25.16 11.37 -19.66
CA TYR A 225 24.26 12.36 -20.27
C TYR A 225 23.21 11.68 -21.16
N ILE A 226 22.06 12.33 -21.31
CA ILE A 226 21.04 11.91 -22.27
C ILE A 226 21.45 12.45 -23.65
N PRO A 227 21.53 11.62 -24.70
CA PRO A 227 21.86 12.09 -26.04
C PRO A 227 20.91 13.22 -26.48
N GLY A 228 21.48 14.36 -26.89
CA GLY A 228 20.71 15.54 -27.30
C GLY A 228 20.38 16.55 -26.19
N LEU A 229 20.65 16.25 -24.92
CA LEU A 229 20.42 17.16 -23.79
C LEU A 229 21.71 17.50 -23.05
N ARG A 230 21.86 18.77 -22.67
CA ARG A 230 23.00 19.22 -21.85
C ARG A 230 22.82 18.74 -20.39
N PRO A 231 23.86 18.20 -19.73
CA PRO A 231 23.78 17.78 -18.34
C PRO A 231 23.43 18.93 -17.38
N GLY A 232 22.42 18.73 -16.53
CA GLY A 232 21.94 19.72 -15.56
C GLY A 232 20.44 19.97 -15.68
N LYS A 233 20.01 21.23 -15.60
CA LYS A 233 18.58 21.62 -15.68
C LYS A 233 17.83 21.02 -16.89
N PRO A 234 18.37 21.04 -18.12
CA PRO A 234 17.67 20.46 -19.27
C PRO A 234 17.44 18.94 -19.14
N THR A 235 18.28 18.24 -18.37
CA THR A 235 18.11 16.82 -18.09
C THR A 235 17.04 16.58 -17.02
N SER A 236 16.97 17.43 -15.99
CA SER A 236 15.92 17.33 -14.96
C SER A 236 14.54 17.69 -15.49
N ASP A 237 14.45 18.65 -16.41
CA ASP A 237 13.16 19.07 -17.00
C ASP A 237 12.60 18.03 -17.98
N TYR A 238 13.47 17.18 -18.53
CA TYR A 238 13.09 16.09 -19.45
C TYR A 238 12.63 14.81 -18.71
N LEU A 239 13.13 14.60 -17.49
CA LEU A 239 12.86 13.43 -16.66
C LEU A 239 11.55 13.58 -15.89
#